data_AF-A0A1I2C2D0-F1
#
_entry.id   AF-A0A1I2C2D0-F1
#
_cell.length_a   1.000
_cell.length_b   1.000
_cell.length_c   1.000
_cell.angle_alpha   90.00
_cell.angle_beta   90.00
_cell.angle_gamma   90.00
#
_symmetry.space_group_name_H-M   'P 1'
#
loop_
_entity.id
_entity.type
_entity.pdbx_description
1 polymer ?
#
loop_
_entity_poly.entity_id
_entity_poly.type
_entity_poly.pdbx_seq_one_letter_code
_entity_poly.pdbx_strand_id
1 'polypeptide(L)'
;MLGAFCAIGLGLTIFLTSTPIFSHSYQQLTERVEIGVKYTNPEKQVMYLQPYVQNPNDASDLTLTLDQDFIEIVVLDDSRDTVEGAVQLENINDPSSDMMTTTLGPGEAETAHGYYTVQLSPNARWIQLEFTGDVEDEFGSASIEKLIEVDVQHLHVN
;
A
#
# COMPACT_ATOMS: atom_id res chain seq x y z
N MET A 1 -50.33 -37.21 0.17
CA MET A 1 -49.80 -37.14 -1.20
C MET A 1 -49.50 -35.68 -1.48
N LEU A 2 -48.22 -35.31 -1.51
CA LEU A 2 -47.48 -34.91 -2.73
C LEU A 2 -48.07 -33.62 -3.35
N GLY A 3 -47.32 -32.53 -3.52
CA GLY A 3 -45.87 -32.40 -3.47
C GLY A 3 -45.42 -30.95 -3.52
N ALA A 4 -44.15 -30.79 -3.17
CA ALA A 4 -43.38 -29.57 -3.23
C ALA A 4 -43.22 -29.04 -4.66
N PHE A 5 -43.07 -27.73 -4.79
CA PHE A 5 -42.09 -27.16 -5.71
C PHE A 5 -41.28 -26.10 -4.97
N CYS A 6 -40.03 -26.47 -4.69
CA CYS A 6 -38.96 -25.54 -4.40
C CYS A 6 -38.70 -24.71 -5.66
N ALA A 7 -38.63 -23.39 -5.52
CA ALA A 7 -37.85 -22.56 -6.43
C ALA A 7 -36.58 -22.14 -5.68
N ILE A 8 -35.48 -22.76 -6.09
CA ILE A 8 -34.11 -22.52 -5.65
C ILE A 8 -33.51 -21.44 -6.56
N GLY A 9 -32.70 -20.56 -5.97
CA GLY A 9 -31.63 -19.85 -6.67
C GLY A 9 -32.00 -18.46 -7.16
N LEU A 10 -31.20 -17.42 -6.96
CA LEU A 10 -29.81 -17.34 -6.53
C LEU A 10 -29.69 -16.13 -5.61
N GLY A 11 -29.43 -16.38 -4.33
CA GLY A 11 -28.92 -15.34 -3.45
C GLY A 11 -27.53 -14.99 -3.95
N LEU A 12 -27.42 -13.87 -4.67
CA LEU A 12 -26.17 -13.19 -4.97
C LEU A 12 -25.49 -12.92 -3.62
N THR A 13 -24.65 -13.85 -3.19
CA THR A 13 -23.77 -13.66 -2.04
C THR A 13 -22.64 -12.80 -2.57
N ILE A 14 -22.93 -11.50 -2.69
CA ILE A 14 -21.89 -10.50 -2.82
C ILE A 14 -21.16 -10.60 -1.47
N PHE A 15 -20.01 -11.27 -1.47
CA PHE A 15 -19.04 -11.15 -0.40
C PHE A 15 -18.52 -9.71 -0.48
N LEU A 16 -19.32 -8.77 0.05
CA LEU A 16 -18.84 -7.49 0.52
C LEU A 16 -18.00 -7.79 1.76
N THR A 17 -16.79 -8.32 1.54
CA THR A 17 -15.72 -8.15 2.50
C THR A 17 -15.41 -6.66 2.50
N SER A 18 -16.19 -5.92 3.27
CA SER A 18 -15.85 -4.58 3.73
C SER A 18 -14.66 -4.72 4.67
N THR A 19 -13.51 -5.07 4.11
CA THR A 19 -12.25 -4.73 4.75
C THR A 19 -12.25 -3.21 4.77
N PRO A 20 -12.28 -2.57 5.95
CA PRO A 20 -12.19 -1.12 6.01
C PRO A 20 -10.89 -0.72 5.34
N ILE A 21 -10.99 -0.04 4.19
CA ILE A 21 -9.85 0.58 3.54
C ILE A 21 -9.60 1.84 4.35
N PHE A 22 -8.74 1.75 5.36
CA PHE A 22 -8.22 2.92 6.03
C PHE A 22 -7.20 3.56 5.09
N SER A 23 -7.57 4.68 4.48
CA SER A 23 -6.61 5.59 3.85
C SER A 23 -6.19 6.59 4.93
N HIS A 24 -5.01 6.40 5.50
CA HIS A 24 -4.36 7.47 6.23
C HIS A 24 -3.48 8.21 5.22
N SER A 25 -3.96 9.34 4.69
CA SER A 25 -3.09 10.31 4.01
C SER A 25 -2.13 10.86 5.06
N TYR A 26 -0.84 10.54 4.94
CA TYR A 26 0.19 11.23 5.71
C TYR A 26 1.35 11.66 4.84
N GLN A 27 1.57 12.97 4.94
CA GLN A 27 2.60 13.84 4.38
C GLN A 27 2.64 13.96 2.85
N GLN A 28 2.46 15.19 2.39
CA GLN A 28 2.93 15.67 1.10
C GLN A 28 4.46 15.71 1.18
N LEU A 29 5.13 14.76 0.54
CA LEU A 29 6.55 14.45 0.78
C LEU A 29 7.49 15.39 0.03
N THR A 30 6.97 15.94 -1.07
CA THR A 30 7.30 17.18 -1.77
C THR A 30 5.96 17.67 -2.34
N GLU A 31 5.78 18.93 -2.73
CA GLU A 31 4.51 19.38 -3.36
C GLU A 31 4.13 18.58 -4.64
N ARG A 32 4.99 17.66 -5.08
CA ARG A 32 5.00 17.02 -6.40
C ARG A 32 4.46 15.58 -6.43
N VAL A 33 4.50 14.83 -5.33
CA VAL A 33 3.98 13.44 -5.28
C VAL A 33 3.43 13.07 -3.90
N GLU A 34 2.35 12.27 -3.86
CA GLU A 34 1.81 11.64 -2.65
C GLU A 34 2.11 10.14 -2.65
N ILE A 35 2.58 9.61 -1.53
CA ILE A 35 2.87 8.18 -1.34
C ILE A 35 2.03 7.70 -0.16
N GLY A 36 1.37 6.56 -0.32
CA GLY A 36 0.53 5.99 0.73
C GLY A 36 0.47 4.48 0.70
N VAL A 37 -0.22 3.91 1.70
CA VAL A 37 -0.48 2.48 1.78
C VAL A 37 -1.94 2.22 2.12
N LYS A 38 -2.51 1.21 1.47
CA LYS A 38 -3.79 0.61 1.88
C LYS A 38 -3.50 -0.59 2.76
N TYR A 39 -4.26 -0.77 3.84
CA TYR A 39 -4.03 -1.88 4.74
C TYR A 39 -5.28 -2.54 5.35
N THR A 40 -5.15 -3.81 5.74
CA THR A 40 -6.22 -4.55 6.42
C THR A 40 -6.20 -4.37 7.94
N ASN A 41 -7.33 -4.58 8.62
CA ASN A 41 -7.46 -4.44 10.08
C ASN A 41 -6.33 -5.18 10.86
N PRO A 42 -5.55 -4.47 11.71
CA PRO A 42 -4.43 -5.03 12.48
C PRO A 42 -4.83 -6.05 13.55
N GLU A 43 -6.10 -6.13 13.96
CA GLU A 43 -6.57 -7.05 15.01
C GLU A 43 -6.28 -8.53 14.71
N LYS A 44 -5.95 -8.87 13.47
CA LYS A 44 -5.67 -10.24 13.03
C LYS A 44 -4.20 -10.67 13.17
N GLN A 45 -3.33 -9.87 13.82
CA GLN A 45 -1.86 -10.09 13.91
C GLN A 45 -1.13 -10.14 12.56
N VAL A 46 -1.87 -10.11 11.46
CA VAL A 46 -1.39 -10.10 10.08
C VAL A 46 -2.08 -8.95 9.38
N MET A 47 -1.28 -8.05 8.82
CA MET A 47 -1.70 -6.90 8.04
C MET A 47 -1.25 -7.09 6.60
N TYR A 48 -2.14 -6.90 5.64
CA TYR A 48 -1.77 -6.78 4.25
C TYR A 48 -1.57 -5.31 3.92
N LEU A 49 -0.43 -4.94 3.34
CA LEU A 49 -0.09 -3.59 2.90
C LEU A 49 -0.01 -3.54 1.38
N GLN A 50 -0.64 -2.55 0.77
CA GLN A 50 -0.50 -2.28 -0.65
C GLN A 50 -0.11 -0.80 -0.86
N PRO A 51 1.16 -0.54 -1.22
CA PRO A 51 1.63 0.80 -1.53
C PRO A 51 0.99 1.37 -2.79
N TYR A 52 0.84 2.70 -2.80
CA TYR A 52 0.46 3.46 -3.98
C TYR A 52 1.19 4.79 -4.02
N VAL A 53 1.27 5.34 -5.22
CA VAL A 53 1.78 6.67 -5.50
C VAL A 53 0.72 7.44 -6.28
N GLN A 54 0.55 8.72 -6.00
CA GLN A 54 -0.49 9.55 -6.57
C GLN A 54 0.08 10.88 -7.03
N ASN A 55 -0.47 11.41 -8.12
CA ASN A 55 -0.23 12.79 -8.54
C ASN A 55 -1.14 13.74 -7.74
N PRO A 56 -0.60 14.54 -6.80
CA PRO A 56 -1.39 15.49 -6.01
C PRO A 56 -1.66 16.80 -6.76
N ASN A 57 -1.07 17.00 -7.95
CA ASN A 57 -1.23 18.23 -8.71
C ASN A 57 -2.62 18.30 -9.36
N ASP A 58 -3.21 19.49 -9.38
CA ASP A 58 -4.55 19.70 -9.95
C ASP A 58 -4.54 19.99 -11.46
N ALA A 59 -3.37 20.28 -12.04
CA ALA A 59 -3.29 20.89 -13.37
C ALA A 59 -2.18 20.32 -14.28
N SER A 60 -1.26 19.52 -13.76
CA SER A 60 -0.11 19.01 -14.51
C SER A 60 0.02 17.49 -14.35
N ASP A 61 0.51 16.86 -15.41
CA ASP A 61 0.85 15.44 -15.41
C ASP A 61 2.17 15.22 -14.66
N LEU A 62 2.30 14.05 -14.06
CA LEU A 62 3.46 13.61 -13.33
C LEU A 62 4.01 12.33 -13.97
N THR A 63 5.25 12.35 -14.45
CA THR A 63 5.92 11.13 -14.89
C THR A 63 6.75 10.58 -13.75
N LEU A 64 6.54 9.31 -13.43
CA LEU A 64 7.24 8.59 -12.39
C LEU A 64 8.07 7.49 -13.01
N THR A 65 9.30 7.39 -12.55
CA THR A 65 10.19 6.28 -12.86
C THR A 65 10.53 5.57 -11.55
N LEU A 66 10.05 4.34 -11.42
CA LEU A 66 10.00 3.59 -10.18
C LEU A 66 10.58 2.20 -10.40
N ASP A 67 11.29 1.67 -9.42
CA ASP A 67 11.54 0.23 -9.40
C ASP A 67 10.23 -0.51 -9.11
N GLN A 68 10.12 -1.78 -9.55
CA GLN A 68 8.93 -2.58 -9.27
C GLN A 68 8.69 -2.75 -7.75
N ASP A 69 9.78 -2.72 -6.97
CA ASP A 69 9.83 -2.68 -5.51
C ASP A 69 10.16 -1.26 -5.00
N PHE A 70 9.52 -0.23 -5.56
CA PHE A 70 9.76 1.18 -5.18
C PHE A 70 9.54 1.50 -3.70
N ILE A 71 8.99 0.56 -2.93
CA ILE A 71 8.92 0.64 -1.48
C ILE A 71 9.61 -0.56 -0.84
N GLU A 72 10.45 -0.27 0.14
CA GLU A 72 10.93 -1.25 1.13
C GLU A 72 10.10 -1.10 2.39
N ILE A 73 9.71 -2.22 3.00
CA ILE A 73 8.93 -2.23 4.26
C ILE A 73 9.70 -3.05 5.29
N VAL A 74 9.93 -2.46 6.45
CA VAL A 74 10.50 -3.14 7.62
C VAL A 74 9.62 -2.92 8.85
N VAL A 75 9.62 -3.91 9.74
CA VAL A 75 8.98 -3.79 11.06
C VAL A 75 10.06 -3.63 12.10
N LEU A 76 9.91 -2.65 12.97
CA LEU A 76 10.85 -2.37 14.06
C LEU A 76 10.20 -2.62 15.42
N ASP A 77 11.01 -3.04 16.39
CA ASP A 77 10.61 -3.16 17.78
C ASP A 77 10.75 -1.85 18.58
N ASP A 78 10.49 -1.92 19.89
CA ASP A 78 10.63 -0.78 20.81
C ASP A 78 12.06 -0.22 20.87
N SER A 79 13.07 -1.04 20.57
CA SER A 79 14.50 -0.66 20.55
C SER A 79 14.94 -0.11 19.19
N ARG A 80 14.02 -0.04 18.20
CA ARG A 80 14.29 0.28 16.79
C ARG A 80 15.10 -0.81 16.06
N ASP A 81 15.11 -2.04 16.57
CA ASP A 81 15.73 -3.18 15.88
C ASP A 81 14.73 -3.84 14.92
N THR A 82 15.22 -4.34 13.78
CA THR A 82 14.39 -5.01 12.78
C THR A 82 13.84 -6.33 13.30
N VAL A 83 12.54 -6.53 13.17
CA VAL A 83 11.87 -7.80 13.44
C VAL A 83 11.97 -8.71 12.22
N GLU A 84 12.97 -9.59 12.25
CA GLU A 84 13.25 -10.54 11.15
C GLU A 84 12.04 -11.39 10.76
N GLY A 85 11.82 -11.53 9.45
CA GLY A 85 10.73 -12.34 8.89
C GLY A 85 9.32 -11.77 9.10
N ALA A 86 9.20 -10.55 9.63
CA ALA A 86 7.90 -9.91 9.83
C ALA A 86 7.23 -9.48 8.52
N VAL A 87 7.99 -9.22 7.45
CA VAL A 87 7.47 -8.77 6.16
C VAL A 87 7.72 -9.83 5.10
N GLN A 88 6.68 -10.15 4.33
CA GLN A 88 6.75 -11.05 3.17
C GLN A 88 6.08 -10.37 1.98
N LEU A 89 6.79 -10.24 0.87
CA LEU A 89 6.21 -9.76 -0.38
C LEU A 89 5.46 -10.90 -1.06
N GLU A 90 4.18 -10.69 -1.30
CA GLU A 90 3.29 -11.66 -1.93
C GLU A 90 2.87 -11.16 -3.32
N ASN A 91 2.76 -12.11 -4.25
CA ASN A 91 2.13 -11.91 -5.56
C ASN A 91 2.90 -10.96 -6.51
N ILE A 92 4.10 -11.35 -6.91
CA ILE A 92 4.81 -10.74 -8.05
C ILE A 92 4.53 -11.59 -9.29
N ASN A 93 3.74 -11.07 -10.22
CA ASN A 93 3.73 -11.61 -11.58
C ASN A 93 5.03 -11.13 -12.24
N ASP A 94 6.09 -11.90 -12.08
CA ASP A 94 7.44 -11.71 -12.64
C ASP A 94 8.33 -10.68 -11.89
N PRO A 95 9.34 -11.14 -11.12
CA PRO A 95 10.28 -10.28 -10.38
C PRO A 95 11.40 -9.75 -11.28
N SER A 96 11.10 -9.36 -12.53
CA SER A 96 12.11 -8.68 -13.34
C SER A 96 12.37 -7.32 -12.70
N SER A 97 13.65 -6.99 -12.50
CA SER A 97 14.12 -5.70 -11.97
C SER A 97 13.91 -4.56 -12.97
N ASP A 98 12.77 -4.55 -13.64
CA ASP A 98 12.49 -3.62 -14.71
C ASP A 98 11.93 -2.35 -14.09
N MET A 99 12.70 -1.27 -14.23
CA MET A 99 12.22 0.07 -13.91
C MET A 99 10.93 0.32 -14.71
N MET A 100 9.86 0.64 -13.99
CA MET A 100 8.58 1.02 -14.56
C MET A 100 8.57 2.53 -14.74
N THR A 101 8.15 3.00 -15.91
CA THR A 101 7.84 4.41 -16.13
C THR A 101 6.35 4.56 -16.42
N THR A 102 5.68 5.42 -15.67
CA THR A 102 4.26 5.70 -15.82
C THR A 102 3.99 7.20 -15.75
N THR A 103 2.97 7.67 -16.44
CA THR A 103 2.52 9.07 -16.39
C THR A 103 1.15 9.10 -15.74
N LEU A 104 1.01 9.88 -14.68
CA LEU A 104 -0.21 10.08 -13.92
C LEU A 104 -0.77 11.47 -14.18
N GLY A 105 -2.00 11.55 -14.65
CA GLY A 105 -2.74 12.80 -14.72
C GLY A 105 -3.14 13.32 -13.34
N PRO A 106 -3.69 14.54 -13.24
CA PRO A 106 -4.15 15.12 -11.99
C PRO A 106 -5.06 14.20 -11.16
N GLY A 107 -4.65 13.89 -9.93
CA GLY A 107 -5.38 13.01 -9.01
C GLY A 107 -5.32 11.52 -9.33
N GLU A 108 -4.65 11.10 -10.41
CA GLU A 108 -4.46 9.67 -10.72
C GLU A 108 -3.43 9.03 -9.79
N ALA A 109 -3.61 7.74 -9.55
CA ALA A 109 -2.74 6.96 -8.67
C ALA A 109 -2.35 5.63 -9.32
N GLU A 110 -1.07 5.27 -9.19
CA GLU A 110 -0.55 3.95 -9.52
C GLU A 110 -0.40 3.15 -8.23
N THR A 111 -0.85 1.90 -8.24
CA THR A 111 -0.72 0.99 -7.09
C THR A 111 0.37 -0.02 -7.39
N ALA A 112 1.16 -0.38 -6.37
CA ALA A 112 2.12 -1.46 -6.50
C ALA A 112 1.44 -2.75 -6.99
N HIS A 113 2.10 -3.46 -7.91
CA HIS A 113 1.58 -4.69 -8.49
C HIS A 113 1.42 -5.82 -7.44
N GLY A 114 2.27 -5.81 -6.41
CA GLY A 114 2.24 -6.74 -5.28
C GLY A 114 1.61 -6.16 -4.02
N TYR A 115 1.52 -7.00 -3.00
CA TYR A 115 1.17 -6.58 -1.64
C TYR A 115 2.09 -7.26 -0.63
N TYR A 116 2.28 -6.63 0.52
CA TYR A 116 3.13 -7.13 1.58
C TYR A 116 2.27 -7.71 2.69
N THR A 117 2.63 -8.89 3.17
CA THR A 117 2.09 -9.45 4.40
C THR A 117 3.01 -9.07 5.55
N VAL A 118 2.47 -8.36 6.53
CA VAL A 118 3.18 -7.88 7.71
C VAL A 118 2.64 -8.59 8.95
N GLN A 119 3.50 -9.36 9.62
CA GLN A 119 3.20 -10.01 10.88
C GLN A 119 3.49 -9.06 12.04
N LEU A 120 2.42 -8.62 12.71
CA LEU A 120 2.48 -7.79 13.89
C LEU A 120 2.68 -8.68 15.12
N SER A 121 3.94 -9.05 15.38
CA SER A 121 4.30 -9.71 16.63
C SER A 121 4.04 -8.79 17.83
N PRO A 122 3.91 -9.32 19.07
CA PRO A 122 3.79 -8.48 20.27
C PRO A 122 4.93 -7.48 20.47
N ASN A 123 6.07 -7.72 19.83
CA ASN A 123 7.25 -6.86 19.90
C ASN A 123 7.28 -5.82 18.78
N ALA A 124 6.36 -5.88 17.79
CA ALA A 124 6.29 -4.92 16.70
C ALA A 124 5.78 -3.57 17.20
N ARG A 125 6.56 -2.52 16.97
CA ARG A 125 6.24 -1.16 17.43
C ARG A 125 6.05 -0.19 16.27
N TRP A 126 6.88 -0.30 15.24
CA TRP A 126 6.86 0.59 14.08
C TRP A 126 6.83 -0.22 12.78
N ILE A 127 6.13 0.32 11.78
CA ILE A 127 6.30 -0.07 10.38
C ILE A 127 7.01 1.09 9.71
N GLN A 128 8.18 0.84 9.14
CA GLN A 128 8.94 1.82 8.38
C GLN A 128 8.82 1.48 6.90
N LEU A 129 8.49 2.48 6.10
CA LEU A 129 8.40 2.38 4.65
C LEU A 129 9.41 3.33 4.04
N GLU A 130 10.26 2.80 3.18
CA GLU A 130 11.27 3.57 2.46
C GLU A 130 10.91 3.57 0.98
N PHE A 131 10.63 4.75 0.45
CA PHE A 131 10.32 4.96 -0.95
C PHE A 131 11.52 5.50 -1.69
N THR A 132 11.82 4.92 -2.85
CA THR A 132 12.84 5.44 -3.79
C THR A 132 12.27 5.51 -5.20
N GLY A 133 12.49 6.62 -5.89
CA GLY A 133 12.10 6.77 -7.29
C GLY A 133 12.45 8.14 -7.85
N ASP A 134 12.22 8.33 -9.14
CA ASP A 134 12.38 9.60 -9.83
C ASP A 134 11.03 10.16 -10.27
N VAL A 135 10.91 11.49 -10.21
CA VAL A 135 9.73 12.23 -10.64
C VAL A 135 10.09 13.32 -11.65
N GLU A 136 9.31 13.43 -12.71
CA GLU A 136 9.41 14.47 -13.72
C GLU A 136 8.07 15.17 -13.93
N ASP A 137 8.11 16.50 -13.96
CA ASP A 137 6.97 17.36 -14.31
C ASP A 137 7.45 18.54 -15.19
N GLU A 138 6.56 19.52 -15.39
CA GLU A 138 6.85 20.73 -16.17
C GLU A 138 8.01 21.60 -15.64
N PHE A 139 8.42 21.40 -14.39
CA PHE A 139 9.52 22.11 -13.74
C PHE A 139 10.84 21.33 -13.77
N GLY A 140 10.85 20.10 -14.28
CA GLY A 140 12.03 19.26 -14.48
C GLY A 140 11.98 17.96 -13.67
N SER A 141 13.13 17.28 -13.56
CA SER A 141 13.22 15.96 -12.92
C SER A 141 13.87 16.05 -11.53
N ALA A 142 13.44 15.21 -10.58
CA ALA A 142 14.06 15.07 -9.27
C ALA A 142 13.97 13.63 -8.75
N SER A 143 15.01 13.19 -8.06
CA SER A 143 14.99 11.94 -7.30
C SER A 143 14.32 12.15 -5.95
N ILE A 144 13.54 11.16 -5.53
CA ILE A 144 12.82 11.12 -4.26
C ILE A 144 13.34 9.92 -3.48
N GLU A 145 13.80 10.20 -2.26
CA GLU A 145 14.12 9.20 -1.25
C GLU A 145 13.34 9.61 -0.01
N LYS A 146 12.46 8.73 0.49
CA LYS A 146 11.61 9.09 1.61
C LYS A 146 11.34 7.95 2.57
N LEU A 147 11.57 8.26 3.85
CA LEU A 147 11.21 7.42 4.98
C LEU A 147 9.87 7.85 5.59
N ILE A 148 8.96 6.90 5.75
CA ILE A 148 7.66 7.04 6.44
C ILE A 148 7.65 6.05 7.60
N GLU A 149 7.36 6.52 8.82
CA GLU A 149 7.23 5.67 9.99
C GLU A 149 5.78 5.68 10.51
N VAL A 150 5.23 4.50 10.72
CA VAL A 150 3.88 4.29 11.24
C VAL A 150 3.97 3.55 12.56
N ASP A 151 3.47 4.16 13.63
CA ASP A 151 3.35 3.51 14.92
C ASP A 151 2.20 2.48 14.89
N VAL A 152 2.51 1.22 15.17
CA VAL A 152 1.54 0.11 15.17
C VAL A 152 0.42 0.32 16.21
N GLN A 153 0.68 0.99 17.32
CA GLN A 153 -0.35 1.31 18.31
C GLN A 153 -1.38 2.29 17.76
N HIS A 154 -1.00 3.17 16.82
CA HIS A 154 -1.92 4.09 16.16
C HIS A 154 -2.75 3.45 15.05
N LEU A 155 -2.41 2.22 14.61
CA LEU A 155 -3.18 1.46 13.63
C LEU A 155 -4.46 0.84 14.24
N HIS A 156 -4.53 0.73 15.56
CA HIS A 156 -5.71 0.27 16.29
C HIS A 156 -6.71 1.43 16.42
N VAL A 157 -7.53 1.65 15.38
CA VAL A 157 -8.63 2.62 15.42
C VAL A 157 -9.96 1.88 15.60
N ASN A 158 -10.69 2.28 16.66
CA ASN A 158 -11.97 1.78 17.18
C ASN A 158 -12.96 1.14 16.19
#